data_AF-A0AA85JEU3-F1
#
_entry.id   AF-A0AA85JEU3-F1
#
_cell.length_a   1.000
_cell.length_b   1.000
_cell.length_c   1.000
_cell.angle_alpha   90.00
_cell.angle_beta   90.00
_cell.angle_gamma   90.00
#
_symmetry.space_group_name_H-M   'P 1'
#
loop_
_entity.id
_entity.type
_entity.pdbx_description
1 polymer ?
#
loop_
_entity_poly.entity_id
_entity_poly.type
_entity_poly.pdbx_seq_one_letter_code
_entity_poly.pdbx_strand_id
1 'polypeptide(L)'
;MVQNSFEEKLKQLETTYGQKQREVEKLSLDLNQAKEQITLNRKSLEVLQSELASSRTMLIKAREEIVKRSRNEEQLEKSIQKVKVELEQTVVHKSAAEIASKTAIANSKELETQLESVKASSMSVQTRLHELEKELDENKIKKLQLEERINQLTENLKIAQKQVEEKQTQLNHSDSVVSRMTKEFKRTQVTIEESAQKVNSLFGQLKATQEKLTRTTESLNDTENSRKGLIKELEEYKSTHHTHDSEVQSMEIQINYLLSELGQMNERLTTNQKDWSNSQSEIEALRKQAIESSLEVKQLNTLLHEKQMKLEHTERRLTEMESHLNSAEQYTQSLSSANEDLMNELKNRTNELEKLQKEIKQNMTGIQNSELMIQELEFSVQQLTKQLEHSENLRVEAEKASNHAVSESAAVKIELAKKDEQIVSLQNTSETITQKLKSLEQTSNQTEQIINKYINSEIEKDNMIQRLQTEMDHIRHQLNENETELQDKNSSIKSLTNELAAVKSQLSELILHRNSENLAHKRTELEVTDLREMQLAFTEQMERQEQFIERLQSELASEREKTDFLSKIKADKEREMQNMMVRELDVLFFFSFFLICPFYLSWNYH
;
A
#
# COMPACT_ATOMS: atom_id res chain seq x y z
N MET A 1 43.99 -149.73 77.04
CA MET A 1 44.16 -148.28 76.81
C MET A 1 42.99 -147.78 75.98
N VAL A 2 41.93 -147.23 76.61
CA VAL A 2 40.70 -146.81 75.90
C VAL A 2 40.20 -145.41 76.36
N GLN A 3 40.74 -144.88 77.45
CA GLN A 3 40.06 -143.83 78.23
C GLN A 3 40.28 -142.39 77.72
N ASN A 4 41.36 -142.11 76.97
CA ASN A 4 41.73 -140.74 76.58
C ASN A 4 40.87 -140.14 75.43
N SER A 5 40.04 -140.92 74.74
CA SER A 5 39.42 -140.49 73.46
C SER A 5 38.16 -139.62 73.57
N PHE A 6 37.52 -139.55 74.74
CA PHE A 6 36.23 -138.84 74.91
C PHE A 6 36.36 -137.45 75.52
N GLU A 7 37.26 -137.30 76.49
CA GLU A 7 37.49 -136.05 77.21
C GLU A 7 37.97 -134.92 76.27
N GLU A 8 38.79 -135.28 75.28
CA GLU A 8 39.30 -134.37 74.26
C GLU A 8 38.19 -133.82 73.32
N LYS A 9 37.19 -134.64 72.98
CA LYS A 9 36.04 -134.22 72.16
C LYS A 9 35.07 -133.30 72.92
N LEU A 10 34.85 -133.55 74.21
CA LEU A 10 34.02 -132.68 75.05
C LEU A 10 34.64 -131.28 75.16
N LYS A 11 35.95 -131.22 75.40
CA LYS A 11 36.74 -129.98 75.41
C LYS A 11 36.67 -129.22 74.09
N GLN A 12 36.73 -129.91 72.95
CA GLN A 12 36.54 -129.29 71.63
C GLN A 12 35.14 -128.67 71.51
N LEU A 13 34.09 -129.37 71.92
CA LEU A 13 32.71 -128.89 71.80
C LEU A 13 32.43 -127.66 72.68
N GLU A 14 32.89 -127.65 73.93
CA GLU A 14 32.82 -126.46 74.79
C GLU A 14 33.63 -125.29 74.22
N THR A 15 34.81 -125.55 73.67
CA THR A 15 35.63 -124.53 73.00
C THR A 15 34.91 -123.95 71.78
N THR A 16 34.26 -124.79 70.96
CA THR A 16 33.49 -124.36 69.78
C THR A 16 32.23 -123.58 70.17
N TYR A 17 31.49 -124.02 71.19
CA TYR A 17 30.33 -123.28 71.69
C TYR A 17 30.76 -121.92 72.27
N GLY A 18 31.79 -121.91 73.10
CA GLY A 18 32.37 -120.67 73.65
C GLY A 18 33.03 -119.78 72.59
N GLN A 19 33.39 -120.28 71.41
CA GLN A 19 33.78 -119.47 70.26
C GLN A 19 32.54 -118.88 69.56
N LYS A 20 31.53 -119.71 69.26
CA LYS A 20 30.29 -119.26 68.60
C LYS A 20 29.49 -118.25 69.43
N GLN A 21 29.46 -118.40 70.75
CA GLN A 21 28.86 -117.43 71.66
C GLN A 21 29.56 -116.07 71.55
N ARG A 22 30.90 -116.03 71.63
CA ARG A 22 31.69 -114.81 71.43
C ARG A 22 31.57 -114.22 70.02
N GLU A 23 31.38 -115.06 69.00
CA GLU A 23 31.14 -114.62 67.63
C GLU A 23 29.76 -113.98 67.46
N VAL A 24 28.71 -114.52 68.10
CA VAL A 24 27.37 -113.91 68.15
C VAL A 24 27.35 -112.61 68.96
N GLU A 25 28.04 -112.57 70.11
CA GLU A 25 28.20 -111.36 70.91
C GLU A 25 28.95 -110.28 70.13
N LYS A 26 30.02 -110.65 69.41
CA LYS A 26 30.74 -109.75 68.52
C LYS A 26 29.84 -109.26 67.37
N LEU A 27 29.13 -110.15 66.67
CA LEU A 27 28.23 -109.76 65.59
C LEU A 27 27.06 -108.88 66.08
N SER A 28 26.61 -109.06 67.32
CA SER A 28 25.62 -108.18 67.97
C SER A 28 26.21 -106.78 68.26
N LEU A 29 27.46 -106.73 68.75
CA LEU A 29 28.20 -105.48 68.93
C LEU A 29 28.43 -104.76 67.59
N ASP A 30 28.98 -105.46 66.60
CA ASP A 30 29.24 -104.96 65.24
C ASP A 30 27.92 -104.46 64.58
N LEU A 31 26.80 -105.18 64.76
CA LEU A 31 25.48 -104.78 64.25
C LEU A 31 24.90 -103.55 64.97
N ASN A 32 25.11 -103.41 66.28
CA ASN A 32 24.64 -102.24 67.02
C ASN A 32 25.49 -101.01 66.72
N GLN A 33 26.82 -101.16 66.59
CA GLN A 33 27.71 -100.12 66.06
C GLN A 33 27.29 -99.70 64.65
N ALA A 34 26.95 -100.65 63.76
CA ALA A 34 26.44 -100.34 62.43
C ALA A 34 25.11 -99.56 62.46
N LYS A 35 24.19 -99.88 63.39
CA LYS A 35 22.94 -99.12 63.58
C LYS A 35 23.20 -97.70 64.10
N GLU A 36 24.11 -97.51 65.06
CA GLU A 36 24.52 -96.19 65.52
C GLU A 36 25.18 -95.39 64.38
N GLN A 37 26.08 -96.01 63.61
CA GLN A 37 26.72 -95.38 62.46
C GLN A 37 25.71 -95.00 61.37
N ILE A 38 24.70 -95.84 61.08
CA ILE A 38 23.60 -95.49 60.15
C ILE A 38 22.77 -94.32 60.71
N THR A 39 22.54 -94.28 62.03
CA THR A 39 21.78 -93.20 62.68
C THR A 39 22.55 -91.88 62.68
N LEU A 40 23.87 -91.92 62.90
CA LEU A 40 24.79 -90.78 62.75
C LEU A 40 24.84 -90.29 61.30
N ASN A 41 25.05 -91.21 60.34
CA ASN A 41 25.08 -90.88 58.92
C ASN A 41 23.75 -90.27 58.45
N ARG A 42 22.60 -90.76 58.96
CA ARG A 42 21.28 -90.19 58.67
C ARG A 42 21.14 -88.76 59.22
N LYS A 43 21.52 -88.53 60.48
CA LYS A 43 21.54 -87.17 61.06
C LYS A 43 22.46 -86.23 60.27
N SER A 44 23.63 -86.71 59.86
CA SER A 44 24.56 -85.95 59.01
C SER A 44 23.95 -85.64 57.63
N LEU A 45 23.18 -86.57 57.05
CA LEU A 45 22.48 -86.35 55.77
C LEU A 45 21.36 -85.32 55.92
N GLU A 46 20.57 -85.38 57.00
CA GLU A 46 19.50 -84.42 57.28
C GLU A 46 20.07 -83.00 57.54
N VAL A 47 21.21 -82.89 58.23
CA VAL A 47 21.98 -81.63 58.35
C VAL A 47 22.44 -81.12 56.99
N LEU A 48 23.16 -81.93 56.20
CA LEU A 48 23.66 -81.55 54.87
C LEU A 48 22.53 -81.17 53.89
N GLN A 49 21.35 -81.80 54.00
CA GLN A 49 20.17 -81.42 53.23
C GLN A 49 19.63 -80.05 53.66
N SER A 50 19.61 -79.74 54.97
CA SER A 50 19.23 -78.42 55.48
C SER A 50 20.22 -77.32 55.06
N GLU A 51 21.52 -77.61 55.08
CA GLU A 51 22.59 -76.71 54.63
C GLU A 51 22.51 -76.47 53.11
N LEU A 52 22.27 -77.52 52.32
CA LEU A 52 22.07 -77.40 50.87
C LEU A 52 20.80 -76.61 50.53
N ALA A 53 19.71 -76.78 51.27
CA ALA A 53 18.49 -75.99 51.11
C ALA A 53 18.70 -74.52 51.48
N SER A 54 19.38 -74.26 52.60
CA SER A 54 19.77 -72.91 53.03
C SER A 54 20.66 -72.23 52.01
N SER A 55 21.71 -72.92 51.54
CA SER A 55 22.64 -72.43 50.51
C SER A 55 21.95 -72.16 49.17
N ARG A 56 21.02 -73.02 48.73
CA ARG A 56 20.17 -72.76 47.55
C ARG A 56 19.31 -71.50 47.74
N THR A 57 18.70 -71.32 48.91
CA THR A 57 17.89 -70.12 49.22
C THR A 57 18.74 -68.85 49.25
N MET A 58 19.95 -68.90 49.81
CA MET A 58 20.90 -67.78 49.78
C MET A 58 21.37 -67.46 48.35
N LEU A 59 21.65 -68.47 47.52
CA LEU A 59 22.09 -68.29 46.14
C LEU A 59 20.97 -67.71 45.26
N ILE A 60 19.71 -68.13 45.46
CA ILE A 60 18.54 -67.52 44.82
C ILE A 60 18.42 -66.04 45.21
N LYS A 61 18.45 -65.71 46.51
CA LYS A 61 18.40 -64.31 46.99
C LYS A 61 19.55 -63.46 46.43
N ALA A 62 20.77 -64.01 46.41
CA ALA A 62 21.93 -63.32 45.82
C ALA A 62 21.74 -63.06 44.31
N ARG A 63 21.19 -64.01 43.56
CA ARG A 63 20.88 -63.86 42.13
C ARG A 63 19.78 -62.82 41.88
N GLU A 64 18.72 -62.83 42.67
CA GLU A 64 17.66 -61.80 42.62
C GLU A 64 18.23 -60.40 42.90
N GLU A 65 19.10 -60.28 43.90
CA GLU A 65 19.72 -59.02 44.28
C GLU A 65 20.72 -58.50 43.22
N ILE A 66 21.47 -59.40 42.56
CA ILE A 66 22.30 -59.07 41.39
C ILE A 66 21.43 -58.53 40.24
N VAL A 67 20.28 -59.16 39.96
CA VAL A 67 19.35 -58.70 38.91
C VAL A 67 18.73 -57.33 39.26
N LYS A 68 18.41 -57.06 40.53
CA LYS A 68 17.99 -55.71 40.96
C LYS A 68 19.10 -54.68 40.77
N ARG A 69 20.33 -54.99 41.20
CA ARG A 69 21.48 -54.10 41.06
C ARG A 69 21.75 -53.76 39.60
N SER A 70 21.79 -54.75 38.72
CA SER A 70 21.97 -54.54 37.27
C SER A 70 20.89 -53.65 36.65
N ARG A 71 19.61 -53.76 37.08
CA ARG A 71 18.54 -52.84 36.64
C ARG A 71 18.70 -51.42 37.17
N ASN A 72 19.13 -51.26 38.43
CA ASN A 72 19.42 -49.94 38.99
C ASN A 72 20.63 -49.29 38.31
N GLU A 73 21.64 -50.09 37.96
CA GLU A 73 22.83 -49.69 37.22
C GLU A 73 22.47 -49.24 35.80
N GLU A 74 21.58 -49.96 35.09
CA GLU A 74 21.04 -49.54 33.79
C GLU A 74 20.20 -48.24 33.88
N GLN A 75 19.45 -48.04 34.97
CA GLN A 75 18.74 -46.78 35.23
C GLN A 75 19.68 -45.61 35.57
N LEU A 76 20.76 -45.87 36.32
CA LEU A 76 21.80 -44.89 36.61
C LEU A 76 22.53 -44.49 35.33
N GLU A 77 22.91 -45.44 34.47
CA GLU A 77 23.57 -45.18 33.18
C GLU A 77 22.70 -44.29 32.28
N LYS A 78 21.40 -44.60 32.18
CA LYS A 78 20.42 -43.76 31.46
C LYS A 78 20.27 -42.37 32.06
N SER A 79 20.37 -42.24 33.39
CA SER A 79 20.31 -40.95 34.09
C SER A 79 21.58 -40.13 33.88
N ILE A 80 22.76 -40.77 33.94
CA ILE A 80 24.07 -40.15 33.66
C ILE A 80 24.12 -39.66 32.21
N GLN A 81 23.70 -40.48 31.25
CA GLN A 81 23.70 -40.11 29.84
C GLN A 81 22.71 -38.97 29.55
N LYS A 82 21.56 -38.92 30.24
CA LYS A 82 20.65 -37.77 30.19
C LYS A 82 21.31 -36.49 30.72
N VAL A 83 21.87 -36.54 31.94
CA VAL A 83 22.55 -35.39 32.57
C VAL A 83 23.73 -34.92 31.73
N LYS A 84 24.43 -35.82 31.04
CA LYS A 84 25.53 -35.50 30.13
C LYS A 84 25.05 -34.69 28.92
N VAL A 85 23.94 -35.08 28.28
CA VAL A 85 23.34 -34.32 27.17
C VAL A 85 22.82 -32.97 27.66
N GLU A 86 22.17 -32.91 28.83
CA GLU A 86 21.71 -31.65 29.44
C GLU A 86 22.88 -30.71 29.78
N LEU A 87 24.03 -31.26 30.22
CA LEU A 87 25.26 -30.51 30.47
C LEU A 87 25.92 -30.00 29.18
N GLU A 88 26.02 -30.84 28.14
CA GLU A 88 26.56 -30.46 26.83
C GLU A 88 25.71 -29.34 26.20
N GLN A 89 24.38 -29.43 26.26
CA GLN A 89 23.47 -28.34 25.89
C GLN A 89 23.68 -27.09 26.73
N THR A 90 23.80 -27.21 28.05
CA THR A 90 24.05 -26.08 28.97
C THR A 90 25.37 -25.37 28.65
N VAL A 91 26.42 -26.10 28.27
CA VAL A 91 27.71 -25.53 27.84
C VAL A 91 27.57 -24.77 26.51
N VAL A 92 26.85 -25.31 25.53
CA VAL A 92 26.56 -24.61 24.26
C VAL A 92 25.75 -23.33 24.50
N HIS A 93 24.70 -23.41 25.33
CA HIS A 93 23.88 -22.25 25.69
C HIS A 93 24.70 -21.19 26.45
N LYS A 94 25.59 -21.58 27.37
CA LYS A 94 26.52 -20.66 28.05
C LYS A 94 27.46 -19.99 27.05
N SER A 95 28.03 -20.74 26.11
CA SER A 95 28.93 -20.19 25.08
C SER A 95 28.21 -19.19 24.19
N ALA A 96 26.98 -19.49 23.76
CA ALA A 96 26.14 -18.56 22.99
C ALA A 96 25.80 -17.29 23.80
N ALA A 97 25.48 -17.42 25.09
CA ALA A 97 25.21 -16.29 25.98
C ALA A 97 26.47 -15.43 26.23
N GLU A 98 27.66 -16.03 26.38
CA GLU A 98 28.92 -15.29 26.47
C GLU A 98 29.24 -14.53 25.17
N ILE A 99 28.99 -15.12 24.01
CA ILE A 99 29.18 -14.44 22.72
C ILE A 99 28.19 -13.27 22.58
N ALA A 100 26.90 -13.51 22.84
CA ALA A 100 25.88 -12.46 22.80
C ALA A 100 26.18 -11.32 23.79
N SER A 101 26.66 -11.64 25.00
CA SER A 101 27.10 -10.65 26.00
C SER A 101 28.31 -9.84 25.51
N LYS A 102 29.33 -10.48 24.93
CA LYS A 102 30.51 -9.80 24.37
C LYS A 102 30.11 -8.86 23.20
N THR A 103 29.21 -9.31 22.32
CA THR A 103 28.66 -8.46 21.24
C THR A 103 27.84 -7.29 21.78
N ALA A 104 26.98 -7.51 22.78
CA ALA A 104 26.21 -6.44 23.41
C ALA A 104 27.12 -5.38 24.08
N ILE A 105 28.19 -5.81 24.74
CA ILE A 105 29.19 -4.91 25.35
C ILE A 105 29.96 -4.14 24.26
N ALA A 106 30.30 -4.77 23.14
CA ALA A 106 30.94 -4.09 22.00
C ALA A 106 30.03 -3.01 21.40
N ASN A 107 28.78 -3.36 21.08
CA ASN A 107 27.78 -2.44 20.54
C ASN A 107 27.50 -1.28 21.51
N SER A 108 27.43 -1.55 22.82
CA SER A 108 27.25 -0.51 23.85
C SER A 108 28.41 0.50 23.85
N LYS A 109 29.66 0.02 23.76
CA LYS A 109 30.84 0.90 23.67
C LYS A 109 30.88 1.69 22.37
N GLU A 110 30.48 1.10 21.25
CA GLU A 110 30.42 1.80 19.98
C GLU A 110 29.39 2.93 20.03
N LEU A 111 28.21 2.67 20.60
CA LEU A 111 27.18 3.68 20.85
C LEU A 111 27.65 4.78 21.82
N GLU A 112 28.44 4.46 22.85
CA GLU A 112 29.08 5.46 23.72
C GLU A 112 30.04 6.37 22.92
N THR A 113 30.91 5.81 22.07
CA THR A 113 31.78 6.62 21.20
C THR A 113 31.02 7.46 20.17
N GLN A 114 29.93 6.93 19.60
CA GLN A 114 29.07 7.69 18.68
C GLN A 114 28.36 8.84 19.43
N LEU A 115 27.85 8.60 20.64
CA LEU A 115 27.23 9.61 21.49
C LEU A 115 28.22 10.74 21.87
N GLU A 116 29.45 10.40 22.25
CA GLU A 116 30.45 11.41 22.60
C GLU A 116 30.92 12.20 21.36
N SER A 117 31.00 11.57 20.19
CA SER A 117 31.21 12.25 18.90
C SER A 117 30.07 13.23 18.58
N VAL A 118 28.82 12.85 18.84
CA VAL A 118 27.64 13.72 18.64
C VAL A 118 27.63 14.88 19.64
N LYS A 119 28.02 14.68 20.90
CA LYS A 119 28.21 15.78 21.87
C LYS A 119 29.30 16.76 21.41
N ALA A 120 30.46 16.24 20.97
CA ALA A 120 31.57 17.09 20.48
C ALA A 120 31.13 17.91 19.26
N SER A 121 30.44 17.28 18.31
CA SER A 121 29.79 17.97 17.17
C SER A 121 28.80 19.04 17.65
N SER A 122 27.93 18.72 18.61
CA SER A 122 26.93 19.65 19.15
C SER A 122 27.57 20.86 19.81
N MET A 123 28.62 20.68 20.63
CA MET A 123 29.36 21.80 21.22
C MET A 123 30.06 22.66 20.15
N SER A 124 30.60 22.05 19.09
CA SER A 124 31.22 22.79 17.98
C SER A 124 30.20 23.66 17.24
N VAL A 125 29.00 23.13 16.97
CA VAL A 125 27.89 23.88 16.36
C VAL A 125 27.40 24.99 17.28
N GLN A 126 27.25 24.72 18.57
CA GLN A 126 26.81 25.69 19.57
C GLN A 126 27.83 26.82 19.77
N THR A 127 29.13 26.51 19.70
CA THR A 127 30.21 27.52 19.72
C THR A 127 30.15 28.40 18.47
N ARG A 128 30.02 27.81 17.27
CA ARG A 128 29.95 28.60 16.02
C ARG A 128 28.67 29.44 15.93
N LEU A 129 27.55 28.98 16.51
CA LEU A 129 26.35 29.79 16.68
C LEU A 129 26.64 31.06 17.48
N HIS A 130 27.34 30.94 18.62
CA HIS A 130 27.64 32.08 19.48
C HIS A 130 28.64 33.07 18.85
N GLU A 131 29.57 32.59 18.02
CA GLU A 131 30.40 33.44 17.15
C GLU A 131 29.55 34.22 16.13
N LEU A 132 28.59 33.56 15.48
CA LEU A 132 27.69 34.18 14.49
C LEU A 132 26.73 35.19 15.14
N GLU A 133 26.26 34.95 16.36
CA GLU A 133 25.50 35.92 17.16
C GLU A 133 26.33 37.19 17.42
N LYS A 134 27.61 37.03 17.78
CA LYS A 134 28.54 38.15 18.00
C LYS A 134 28.87 38.90 16.70
N GLU A 135 29.13 38.19 15.59
CA GLU A 135 29.33 38.78 14.27
C GLU A 135 28.08 39.60 13.83
N LEU A 136 26.88 39.09 14.12
CA LEU A 136 25.62 39.76 13.83
C LEU A 136 25.43 41.05 14.64
N ASP A 137 25.72 41.04 15.94
CA ASP A 137 25.62 42.23 16.79
C ASP A 137 26.68 43.29 16.45
N GLU A 138 27.91 42.89 16.13
CA GLU A 138 28.91 43.82 15.58
C GLU A 138 28.45 44.45 14.26
N ASN A 139 27.74 43.70 13.40
CA ASN A 139 27.18 44.23 12.16
C ASN A 139 25.97 45.14 12.39
N LYS A 140 25.14 44.92 13.43
CA LYS A 140 24.11 45.90 13.85
C LYS A 140 24.75 47.22 14.27
N ILE A 141 25.83 47.19 15.05
CA ILE A 141 26.57 48.39 15.48
C ILE A 141 27.17 49.13 14.27
N LYS A 142 27.85 48.41 13.37
CA LYS A 142 28.40 48.98 12.12
C LYS A 142 27.30 49.61 11.25
N LYS A 143 26.12 48.98 11.16
CA LYS A 143 24.95 49.53 10.43
C LYS A 143 24.50 50.87 11.03
N LEU A 144 24.31 50.94 12.35
CA LEU A 144 23.90 52.18 13.03
C LEU A 144 24.91 53.32 12.82
N GLN A 145 26.21 53.02 12.90
CA GLN A 145 27.27 53.98 12.62
C GLN A 145 27.27 54.47 11.17
N LEU A 146 26.95 53.62 10.20
CA LEU A 146 26.82 54.00 8.79
C LEU A 146 25.56 54.85 8.55
N GLU A 147 24.43 54.51 9.18
CA GLU A 147 23.19 55.31 9.10
C GLU A 147 23.39 56.72 9.71
N GLU A 148 24.07 56.82 10.86
CA GLU A 148 24.42 58.12 11.44
C GLU A 148 25.37 58.92 10.54
N ARG A 149 26.40 58.27 9.97
CA ARG A 149 27.33 58.91 9.03
C ARG A 149 26.64 59.38 7.74
N ILE A 150 25.64 58.65 7.25
CA ILE A 150 24.80 59.07 6.11
C ILE A 150 23.97 60.31 6.48
N ASN A 151 23.37 60.35 7.67
CA ASN A 151 22.63 61.53 8.15
C ASN A 151 23.53 62.76 8.26
N GLN A 152 24.73 62.62 8.84
CA GLN A 152 25.71 63.71 8.94
C GLN A 152 26.18 64.20 7.56
N LEU A 153 26.45 63.31 6.61
CA LEU A 153 26.81 63.66 5.24
C LEU A 153 25.65 64.36 4.49
N THR A 154 24.41 63.96 4.76
CA THR A 154 23.20 64.55 4.15
C THR A 154 22.99 65.99 4.61
N GLU A 155 23.13 66.27 5.91
CA GLU A 155 23.03 67.65 6.41
C GLU A 155 24.22 68.51 5.96
N ASN A 156 25.43 67.96 5.90
CA ASN A 156 26.59 68.65 5.33
C ASN A 156 26.39 69.00 3.84
N LEU A 157 25.82 68.10 3.03
CA LEU A 157 25.46 68.36 1.64
C LEU A 157 24.48 69.55 1.53
N LYS A 158 23.45 69.56 2.38
CA LYS A 158 22.42 70.61 2.45
C LYS A 158 22.97 71.97 2.90
N ILE A 159 23.94 71.99 3.82
CA ILE A 159 24.70 73.19 4.18
C ILE A 159 25.54 73.67 2.99
N ALA A 160 26.24 72.77 2.29
CA ALA A 160 27.05 73.12 1.12
C ALA A 160 26.19 73.66 -0.04
N GLN A 161 25.02 73.06 -0.31
CA GLN A 161 24.06 73.57 -1.29
C GLN A 161 23.64 75.01 -0.98
N LYS A 162 23.25 75.30 0.27
CA LYS A 162 22.89 76.65 0.71
C LYS A 162 24.05 77.65 0.56
N GLN A 163 25.29 77.22 0.83
CA GLN A 163 26.48 78.06 0.59
C GLN A 163 26.73 78.32 -0.90
N VAL A 164 26.45 77.36 -1.79
CA VAL A 164 26.53 77.56 -3.25
C VAL A 164 25.46 78.54 -3.73
N GLU A 165 24.22 78.46 -3.22
CA GLU A 165 23.16 79.44 -3.52
C GLU A 165 23.51 80.87 -3.04
N GLU A 166 24.05 80.99 -1.82
CA GLU A 166 24.55 82.26 -1.29
C GLU A 166 25.74 82.81 -2.10
N LYS A 167 26.61 81.94 -2.61
CA LYS A 167 27.73 82.35 -3.50
C LYS A 167 27.26 82.73 -4.90
N GLN A 168 26.28 82.03 -5.46
CA GLN A 168 25.72 82.37 -6.77
C GLN A 168 24.96 83.71 -6.73
N THR A 169 24.22 83.99 -5.65
CA THR A 169 23.56 85.29 -5.48
C THR A 169 24.56 86.43 -5.26
N GLN A 170 25.67 86.19 -4.54
CA GLN A 170 26.80 87.14 -4.44
C GLN A 170 27.46 87.40 -5.80
N LEU A 171 27.70 86.35 -6.61
CA LEU A 171 28.28 86.47 -7.95
C LEU A 171 27.37 87.29 -8.88
N ASN A 172 26.08 86.95 -8.96
CA ASN A 172 25.09 87.67 -9.76
C ASN A 172 24.99 89.17 -9.36
N HIS A 173 25.17 89.49 -8.08
CA HIS A 173 25.25 90.88 -7.61
C HIS A 173 26.54 91.57 -8.08
N SER A 174 27.68 90.88 -7.97
CA SER A 174 28.98 91.38 -8.45
C SER A 174 28.95 91.68 -9.96
N ASP A 175 28.40 90.78 -10.77
CA ASP A 175 28.28 90.97 -12.23
C ASP A 175 27.38 92.17 -12.58
N SER A 176 26.33 92.43 -11.79
CA SER A 176 25.50 93.63 -11.90
C SER A 176 26.26 94.92 -11.56
N VAL A 177 27.17 94.87 -10.59
CA VAL A 177 28.07 95.99 -10.24
C VAL A 177 29.13 96.20 -11.32
N VAL A 178 29.81 95.15 -11.79
CA VAL A 178 30.80 95.21 -12.88
C VAL A 178 30.16 95.72 -14.18
N SER A 179 28.95 95.25 -14.52
CA SER A 179 28.18 95.73 -15.67
C SER A 179 27.81 97.22 -15.57
N ARG A 180 27.63 97.74 -14.36
CA ARG A 180 27.36 99.16 -14.09
C ARG A 180 28.63 99.99 -14.19
N MET A 181 29.71 99.55 -13.54
CA MET A 181 31.03 100.19 -13.61
C MET A 181 31.56 100.24 -15.04
N THR A 182 31.34 99.19 -15.85
CA THR A 182 31.71 99.16 -17.27
C THR A 182 30.95 100.21 -18.09
N LYS A 183 29.69 100.51 -17.75
CA LYS A 183 28.90 101.56 -18.40
C LYS A 183 29.36 102.96 -17.97
N GLU A 184 29.66 103.17 -16.69
CA GLU A 184 30.22 104.42 -16.20
C GLU A 184 31.63 104.69 -16.76
N PHE A 185 32.51 103.69 -16.78
CA PHE A 185 33.85 103.83 -17.36
C PHE A 185 33.79 104.28 -18.83
N LYS A 186 32.89 103.70 -19.64
CA LYS A 186 32.66 104.14 -21.03
C LYS A 186 32.13 105.58 -21.12
N ARG A 187 31.29 106.03 -20.18
CA ARG A 187 30.83 107.44 -20.10
C ARG A 187 32.00 108.37 -19.78
N THR A 188 32.78 108.05 -18.74
CA THR A 188 33.94 108.84 -18.33
C THR A 188 35.01 108.89 -19.42
N GLN A 189 35.24 107.79 -20.15
CA GLN A 189 36.16 107.76 -21.30
C GLN A 189 35.74 108.76 -22.37
N VAL A 190 34.46 108.77 -22.79
CA VAL A 190 33.96 109.73 -23.79
C VAL A 190 34.15 111.17 -23.30
N THR A 191 33.82 111.48 -22.05
CA THR A 191 34.02 112.84 -21.48
C THR A 191 35.50 113.23 -21.41
N ILE A 192 36.43 112.29 -21.20
CA ILE A 192 37.88 112.54 -21.26
C ILE A 192 38.32 112.81 -22.71
N GLU A 193 37.82 112.05 -23.69
CA GLU A 193 38.12 112.24 -25.11
C GLU A 193 37.61 113.61 -25.62
N GLU A 194 36.38 114.00 -25.26
CA GLU A 194 35.82 115.34 -25.50
C GLU A 194 36.68 116.45 -24.85
N SER A 195 37.12 116.22 -23.61
CA SER A 195 37.97 117.17 -22.88
C SER A 195 39.36 117.32 -23.53
N ALA A 196 39.96 116.23 -24.00
CA ALA A 196 41.24 116.23 -24.70
C ALA A 196 41.15 116.96 -26.05
N GLN A 197 40.06 116.77 -26.82
CA GLN A 197 39.80 117.54 -28.04
C GLN A 197 39.68 119.04 -27.73
N LYS A 198 39.00 119.40 -26.63
CA LYS A 198 38.86 120.80 -26.19
C LYS A 198 40.20 121.42 -25.77
N VAL A 199 41.05 120.67 -25.06
CA VAL A 199 42.43 121.10 -24.71
C VAL A 199 43.27 121.32 -25.98
N ASN A 200 43.21 120.41 -26.95
CA ASN A 200 43.94 120.56 -28.22
C ASN A 200 43.48 121.80 -29.02
N SER A 201 42.17 122.10 -29.02
CA SER A 201 41.63 123.33 -29.63
C SER A 201 42.14 124.60 -28.94
N LEU A 202 42.14 124.62 -27.60
CA LEU A 202 42.66 125.74 -26.81
C LEU A 202 44.18 125.92 -26.99
N PHE A 203 44.95 124.83 -27.10
CA PHE A 203 46.38 124.87 -27.39
C PHE A 203 46.66 125.45 -28.79
N GLY A 204 45.86 125.09 -29.80
CA GLY A 204 45.93 125.69 -31.13
C GLY A 204 45.64 127.20 -31.12
N GLN A 205 44.65 127.64 -30.33
CA GLN A 205 44.35 129.06 -30.13
C GLN A 205 45.49 129.81 -29.42
N LEU A 206 46.06 129.21 -28.37
CA LEU A 206 47.22 129.76 -27.63
C LEU A 206 48.45 129.91 -28.53
N LYS A 207 48.73 128.93 -29.39
CA LYS A 207 49.81 129.04 -30.38
C LYS A 207 49.57 130.20 -31.35
N ALA A 208 48.34 130.34 -31.85
CA ALA A 208 47.97 131.42 -32.77
C ALA A 208 48.03 132.82 -32.13
N THR A 209 47.77 132.96 -30.82
CA THR A 209 47.99 134.24 -30.11
C THR A 209 49.46 134.49 -29.79
N GLN A 210 50.24 133.47 -29.45
CA GLN A 210 51.69 133.60 -29.28
C GLN A 210 52.38 134.04 -30.58
N GLU A 211 52.01 133.45 -31.73
CA GLU A 211 52.52 133.86 -33.05
C GLU A 211 52.14 135.29 -33.44
N LYS A 212 50.99 135.81 -32.95
CA LYS A 212 50.62 137.23 -33.11
C LYS A 212 51.46 138.12 -32.20
N LEU A 213 51.64 137.75 -30.94
CA LEU A 213 52.45 138.50 -29.97
C LEU A 213 53.89 138.67 -30.45
N THR A 214 54.51 137.62 -31.00
CA THR A 214 55.86 137.68 -31.57
C THR A 214 55.94 138.73 -32.68
N ARG A 215 55.03 138.69 -33.66
CA ARG A 215 54.98 139.68 -34.77
C ARG A 215 54.75 141.12 -34.30
N THR A 216 53.96 141.31 -33.25
CA THR A 216 53.77 142.63 -32.64
C THR A 216 55.05 143.13 -31.94
N THR A 217 55.80 142.21 -31.31
CA THR A 217 57.08 142.52 -30.66
C THR A 217 58.17 142.89 -31.68
N GLU A 218 58.20 142.19 -32.81
CA GLU A 218 59.08 142.50 -33.95
C GLU A 218 58.76 143.91 -34.50
N SER A 219 57.49 144.20 -34.80
CA SER A 219 57.05 145.51 -35.29
C SER A 219 57.30 146.67 -34.30
N LEU A 220 57.28 146.41 -32.99
CA LEU A 220 57.64 147.39 -31.96
C LEU A 220 59.15 147.67 -31.94
N ASN A 221 59.98 146.65 -32.18
CA ASN A 221 61.44 146.80 -32.24
C ASN A 221 61.86 147.64 -33.45
N ASP A 222 61.21 147.47 -34.61
CA ASP A 222 61.49 148.25 -35.81
C ASP A 222 61.11 149.74 -35.66
N THR A 223 60.03 150.04 -34.95
CA THR A 223 59.64 151.43 -34.62
C THR A 223 60.57 152.06 -33.58
N GLU A 224 61.01 151.30 -32.57
CA GLU A 224 62.01 151.74 -31.59
C GLU A 224 63.39 151.99 -32.24
N ASN A 225 63.78 151.21 -33.25
CA ASN A 225 65.00 151.45 -34.01
C ASN A 225 64.88 152.67 -34.94
N SER A 226 63.71 152.89 -35.55
CA SER A 226 63.41 154.10 -36.32
C SER A 226 63.49 155.37 -35.45
N ARG A 227 62.99 155.29 -34.20
CA ARG A 227 63.08 156.38 -33.21
C ARG A 227 64.53 156.75 -32.86
N LYS A 228 65.43 155.77 -32.77
CA LYS A 228 66.86 156.00 -32.49
C LYS A 228 67.60 156.68 -33.65
N GLY A 229 67.17 156.46 -34.90
CA GLY A 229 67.73 157.15 -36.07
C GLY A 229 67.50 158.66 -36.01
N LEU A 230 66.25 159.06 -35.81
CA LEU A 230 65.82 160.48 -35.76
C LEU A 230 66.49 161.29 -34.63
N ILE A 231 66.90 160.64 -33.54
CA ILE A 231 67.62 161.31 -32.45
C ILE A 231 69.02 161.75 -32.88
N LYS A 232 69.74 160.92 -33.65
CA LYS A 232 71.11 161.25 -34.12
C LYS A 232 71.13 162.46 -35.05
N GLU A 233 70.22 162.53 -36.02
CA GLU A 233 70.12 163.66 -36.95
C GLU A 233 69.88 165.00 -36.20
N LEU A 234 69.12 164.94 -35.10
CA LEU A 234 68.79 166.10 -34.28
C LEU A 234 69.95 166.56 -33.37
N GLU A 235 70.89 165.67 -33.05
CA GLU A 235 72.12 166.00 -32.31
C GLU A 235 73.22 166.54 -33.24
N GLU A 236 73.40 165.96 -34.44
CA GLU A 236 74.33 166.48 -35.45
C GLU A 236 73.96 167.91 -35.90
N TYR A 237 72.66 168.20 -36.06
CA TYR A 237 72.17 169.55 -36.40
C TYR A 237 72.53 170.61 -35.35
N LYS A 238 72.61 170.24 -34.06
CA LYS A 238 72.97 171.19 -32.97
C LYS A 238 74.46 171.48 -32.87
N SER A 239 75.32 170.61 -33.40
CA SER A 239 76.78 170.71 -33.22
C SER A 239 77.45 171.78 -34.10
N THR A 240 76.72 172.43 -35.01
CA THR A 240 77.31 173.23 -36.11
C THR A 240 77.28 174.75 -35.92
N HIS A 241 76.79 175.28 -34.80
CA HIS A 241 76.38 176.70 -34.76
C HIS A 241 76.72 177.55 -33.50
N HIS A 242 77.89 177.37 -32.87
CA HIS A 242 78.41 178.38 -31.94
C HIS A 242 79.94 178.48 -31.88
N THR A 243 80.47 179.70 -31.85
CA THR A 243 81.91 179.99 -31.75
C THR A 243 82.21 181.25 -30.93
N HIS A 244 83.09 181.09 -29.94
CA HIS A 244 83.98 182.12 -29.38
C HIS A 244 83.37 183.28 -28.57
N ASP A 245 83.13 182.97 -27.29
CA ASP A 245 83.31 183.91 -26.16
C ASP A 245 84.08 183.17 -25.02
N SER A 246 85.11 182.41 -25.43
CA SER A 246 85.38 181.07 -24.87
C SER A 246 86.60 180.91 -23.94
N GLU A 247 87.32 181.99 -23.57
CA GLU A 247 88.58 181.86 -22.82
C GLU A 247 88.52 182.32 -21.35
N VAL A 248 87.59 183.21 -20.97
CA VAL A 248 87.46 183.68 -19.57
C VAL A 248 86.59 182.75 -18.72
N GLN A 249 85.46 182.25 -19.25
CA GLN A 249 84.59 181.29 -18.55
C GLN A 249 85.26 179.91 -18.32
N SER A 250 86.34 179.60 -19.04
CA SER A 250 87.06 178.31 -18.98
C SER A 250 87.44 177.89 -17.55
N MET A 251 87.84 178.85 -16.71
CA MET A 251 88.28 178.58 -15.33
C MET A 251 87.12 178.36 -14.35
N GLU A 252 85.95 179.00 -14.55
CA GLU A 252 84.75 178.74 -13.72
C GLU A 252 84.05 177.43 -14.10
N ILE A 253 84.13 177.03 -15.38
CA ILE A 253 83.56 175.76 -15.87
C ILE A 253 84.29 174.57 -15.25
N GLN A 254 85.62 174.59 -15.10
CA GLN A 254 86.37 173.47 -14.48
C GLN A 254 85.96 173.20 -13.03
N ILE A 255 85.66 174.23 -12.23
CA ILE A 255 85.21 174.07 -10.84
C ILE A 255 83.81 173.44 -10.79
N ASN A 256 82.90 173.89 -11.65
CA ASN A 256 81.55 173.33 -11.73
C ASN A 256 81.52 171.91 -12.34
N TYR A 257 82.45 171.58 -13.25
CA TYR A 257 82.60 170.24 -13.81
C TYR A 257 82.96 169.21 -12.74
N LEU A 258 83.95 169.51 -11.89
CA LEU A 258 84.36 168.63 -10.79
C LEU A 258 83.26 168.43 -9.73
N LEU A 259 82.43 169.45 -9.47
CA LEU A 259 81.24 169.32 -8.63
C LEU A 259 80.15 168.44 -9.28
N SER A 260 79.99 168.51 -10.60
CA SER A 260 79.08 167.65 -11.37
C SER A 260 79.55 166.19 -11.41
N GLU A 261 80.85 165.93 -11.59
CA GLU A 261 81.43 164.58 -11.48
C GLU A 261 81.25 163.99 -10.07
N LEU A 262 81.43 164.79 -9.01
CA LEU A 262 81.14 164.37 -7.63
C LEU A 262 79.66 164.01 -7.45
N GLY A 263 78.73 164.80 -8.01
CA GLY A 263 77.30 164.49 -8.03
C GLY A 263 77.00 163.16 -8.73
N GLN A 264 77.50 162.98 -9.95
CA GLN A 264 77.33 161.75 -10.73
C GLN A 264 77.98 160.53 -10.09
N MET A 265 79.14 160.68 -9.45
CA MET A 265 79.75 159.60 -8.66
C MET A 265 78.92 159.25 -7.43
N ASN A 266 78.32 160.22 -6.74
CA ASN A 266 77.44 159.98 -5.61
C ASN A 266 76.12 159.29 -6.03
N GLU A 267 75.52 159.67 -7.16
CA GLU A 267 74.37 158.96 -7.74
C GLU A 267 74.72 157.53 -8.16
N ARG A 268 75.87 157.32 -8.82
CA ARG A 268 76.36 155.98 -9.18
C ARG A 268 76.66 155.13 -7.95
N LEU A 269 77.20 155.70 -6.88
CA LEU A 269 77.44 155.00 -5.62
C LEU A 269 76.12 154.62 -4.93
N THR A 270 75.13 155.51 -4.95
CA THR A 270 73.76 155.24 -4.45
C THR A 270 73.07 154.14 -5.27
N THR A 271 73.24 154.14 -6.59
CA THR A 271 72.69 153.10 -7.49
C THR A 271 73.38 151.76 -7.24
N ASN A 272 74.72 151.73 -7.21
CA ASN A 272 75.49 150.53 -6.88
C ASN A 272 75.13 149.95 -5.51
N GLN A 273 74.85 150.80 -4.50
CA GLN A 273 74.44 150.36 -3.17
C GLN A 273 73.02 149.78 -3.17
N LYS A 274 72.11 150.33 -3.98
CA LYS A 274 70.78 149.74 -4.22
C LYS A 274 70.89 148.39 -4.94
N ASP A 275 71.70 148.30 -5.99
CA ASP A 275 71.88 147.08 -6.77
C ASP A 275 72.58 145.97 -5.97
N TRP A 276 73.56 146.33 -5.13
CA TRP A 276 74.14 145.41 -4.14
C TRP A 276 73.08 144.88 -3.15
N SER A 277 72.18 145.75 -2.66
CA SER A 277 71.06 145.33 -1.81
C SER A 277 70.05 144.43 -2.55
N ASN A 278 69.84 144.65 -3.84
CA ASN A 278 68.98 143.80 -4.69
C ASN A 278 69.64 142.41 -4.86
N SER A 279 70.90 142.35 -5.29
CA SER A 279 71.64 141.10 -5.47
C SER A 279 71.82 140.32 -4.16
N GLN A 280 71.99 140.99 -3.02
CA GLN A 280 72.02 140.30 -1.73
C GLN A 280 70.64 139.69 -1.39
N SER A 281 69.55 140.41 -1.67
CA SER A 281 68.18 139.88 -1.49
C SER A 281 67.89 138.67 -2.41
N GLU A 282 68.40 138.71 -3.64
CA GLU A 282 68.33 137.61 -4.62
C GLU A 282 69.16 136.40 -4.17
N ILE A 283 70.37 136.61 -3.64
CA ILE A 283 71.20 135.56 -3.03
C ILE A 283 70.49 134.93 -1.82
N GLU A 284 69.84 135.73 -0.97
CA GLU A 284 69.06 135.22 0.17
C GLU A 284 67.86 134.36 -0.30
N ALA A 285 67.18 134.78 -1.37
CA ALA A 285 66.08 134.02 -1.97
C ALA A 285 66.55 132.69 -2.61
N LEU A 286 67.64 132.72 -3.38
CA LEU A 286 68.25 131.54 -3.98
C LEU A 286 68.78 130.55 -2.92
N ARG A 287 69.36 131.06 -1.82
CA ARG A 287 69.75 130.23 -0.66
C ARG A 287 68.53 129.54 -0.04
N LYS A 288 67.44 130.28 0.17
CA LYS A 288 66.20 129.71 0.71
C LYS A 288 65.65 128.60 -0.22
N GLN A 289 65.57 128.87 -1.52
CA GLN A 289 65.13 127.90 -2.52
C GLN A 289 66.02 126.65 -2.53
N ALA A 290 67.35 126.81 -2.45
CA ALA A 290 68.28 125.68 -2.39
C ALA A 290 68.11 124.83 -1.12
N ILE A 291 67.78 125.43 0.03
CA ILE A 291 67.45 124.72 1.27
C ILE A 291 66.12 123.96 1.12
N GLU A 292 65.09 124.59 0.54
CA GLU A 292 63.79 123.97 0.30
C GLU A 292 63.91 122.76 -0.64
N SER A 293 64.59 122.89 -1.78
CA SER A 293 64.87 121.76 -2.68
C SER A 293 65.77 120.69 -2.06
N SER A 294 66.69 121.04 -1.15
CA SER A 294 67.50 120.05 -0.40
C SER A 294 66.64 119.22 0.57
N LEU A 295 65.61 119.82 1.17
CA LEU A 295 64.65 119.12 2.02
C LEU A 295 63.70 118.24 1.18
N GLU A 296 63.24 118.73 0.03
CA GLU A 296 62.42 117.96 -0.92
C GLU A 296 63.17 116.72 -1.43
N VAL A 297 64.43 116.85 -1.85
CA VAL A 297 65.27 115.72 -2.27
C VAL A 297 65.46 114.69 -1.15
N LYS A 298 65.58 115.12 0.12
CA LYS A 298 65.61 114.20 1.27
C LYS A 298 64.29 113.46 1.47
N GLN A 299 63.15 114.15 1.35
CA GLN A 299 61.82 113.53 1.44
C GLN A 299 61.58 112.52 0.31
N LEU A 300 61.94 112.87 -0.92
CA LEU A 300 61.85 111.99 -2.09
C LEU A 300 62.75 110.75 -1.95
N ASN A 301 63.96 110.88 -1.42
CA ASN A 301 64.84 109.73 -1.14
C ASN A 301 64.27 108.79 -0.07
N THR A 302 63.68 109.32 1.01
CA THR A 302 62.96 108.50 2.01
C THR A 302 61.78 107.76 1.39
N LEU A 303 60.98 108.45 0.58
CA LEU A 303 59.84 107.86 -0.12
C LEU A 303 60.27 106.78 -1.13
N LEU A 304 61.37 107.00 -1.85
CA LEU A 304 61.96 106.03 -2.77
C LEU A 304 62.39 104.76 -2.03
N HIS A 305 63.09 104.90 -0.90
CA HIS A 305 63.51 103.76 -0.08
C HIS A 305 62.31 102.98 0.48
N GLU A 306 61.26 103.68 0.97
CA GLU A 306 60.00 103.04 1.37
C GLU A 306 59.36 102.23 0.22
N LYS A 307 59.35 102.77 -1.00
CA LYS A 307 58.78 102.10 -2.18
C LYS A 307 59.59 100.88 -2.56
N GLN A 308 60.92 100.95 -2.47
CA GLN A 308 61.81 99.83 -2.74
C GLN A 308 61.62 98.69 -1.72
N MET A 309 61.60 99.00 -0.41
CA MET A 309 61.32 98.00 0.64
C MET A 309 59.93 97.35 0.49
N LYS A 310 58.94 98.10 -0.02
CA LYS A 310 57.60 97.57 -0.33
C LYS A 310 57.60 96.68 -1.58
N LEU A 311 58.38 97.02 -2.61
CA LEU A 311 58.57 96.20 -3.81
C LEU A 311 59.23 94.86 -3.46
N GLU A 312 60.35 94.87 -2.74
CA GLU A 312 61.07 93.68 -2.28
C GLU A 312 60.20 92.76 -1.40
N HIS A 313 59.21 93.30 -0.69
CA HIS A 313 58.23 92.50 0.06
C HIS A 313 57.18 91.86 -0.86
N THR A 314 56.68 92.60 -1.87
CA THR A 314 55.74 92.04 -2.85
C THR A 314 56.38 90.98 -3.76
N GLU A 315 57.66 91.14 -4.13
CA GLU A 315 58.41 90.17 -4.93
C GLU A 315 58.57 88.84 -4.18
N ARG A 316 59.01 88.86 -2.92
CA ARG A 316 59.10 87.64 -2.08
C ARG A 316 57.75 86.93 -1.95
N ARG A 317 56.67 87.68 -1.72
CA ARG A 317 55.31 87.12 -1.67
C ARG A 317 54.85 86.53 -3.00
N LEU A 318 55.30 87.08 -4.12
CA LEU A 318 55.01 86.56 -5.46
C LEU A 318 55.71 85.21 -5.66
N THR A 319 57.00 85.10 -5.30
CA THR A 319 57.74 83.82 -5.33
C THR A 319 57.16 82.76 -4.38
N GLU A 320 56.69 83.15 -3.18
CA GLU A 320 55.95 82.27 -2.28
C GLU A 320 54.65 81.76 -2.94
N MET A 321 53.88 82.64 -3.59
CA MET A 321 52.66 82.28 -4.31
C MET A 321 52.92 81.38 -5.54
N GLU A 322 53.98 81.62 -6.30
CA GLU A 322 54.42 80.74 -7.40
C GLU A 322 54.81 79.35 -6.89
N SER A 323 55.53 79.26 -5.77
CA SER A 323 55.87 77.99 -5.14
C SER A 323 54.63 77.22 -4.68
N HIS A 324 53.62 77.92 -4.14
CA HIS A 324 52.34 77.31 -3.78
C HIS A 324 51.53 76.89 -5.01
N LEU A 325 51.53 77.66 -6.09
CA LEU A 325 50.86 77.33 -7.35
C LEU A 325 51.45 76.06 -7.97
N ASN A 326 52.79 76.00 -8.14
CA ASN A 326 53.49 74.82 -8.65
C ASN A 326 53.18 73.55 -7.82
N SER A 327 53.08 73.70 -6.49
CA SER A 327 52.72 72.60 -5.58
C SER A 327 51.27 72.13 -5.79
N ALA A 328 50.34 73.07 -5.99
CA ALA A 328 48.93 72.77 -6.25
C ALA A 328 48.72 72.15 -7.64
N GLU A 329 49.47 72.56 -8.65
CA GLU A 329 49.46 71.97 -10.00
C GLU A 329 49.96 70.52 -9.97
N GLN A 330 51.09 70.24 -9.32
CA GLN A 330 51.60 68.86 -9.14
C GLN A 330 50.61 67.95 -8.40
N TYR A 331 49.96 68.47 -7.35
CA TYR A 331 48.90 67.74 -6.64
C TYR A 331 47.67 67.48 -7.53
N THR A 332 47.26 68.47 -8.31
CA THR A 332 46.13 68.36 -9.27
C THR A 332 46.44 67.34 -10.37
N GLN A 333 47.66 67.33 -10.90
CA GLN A 333 48.10 66.38 -11.92
C GLN A 333 48.17 64.95 -11.36
N SER A 334 48.60 64.79 -10.10
CA SER A 334 48.59 63.50 -9.39
C SER A 334 47.17 62.98 -9.16
N LEU A 335 46.24 63.84 -8.75
CA LEU A 335 44.82 63.51 -8.65
C LEU A 335 44.20 63.14 -10.01
N SER A 336 44.59 63.83 -11.09
CA SER A 336 44.11 63.51 -12.44
C SER A 336 44.53 62.10 -12.87
N SER A 337 45.79 61.72 -12.63
CA SER A 337 46.27 60.36 -12.91
C SER A 337 45.50 59.31 -12.12
N ALA A 338 45.36 59.50 -10.80
CA ALA A 338 44.63 58.57 -9.94
C ALA A 338 43.14 58.44 -10.32
N ASN A 339 42.53 59.52 -10.80
CA ASN A 339 41.15 59.51 -11.29
C ASN A 339 41.02 58.79 -12.66
N GLU A 340 42.03 58.87 -13.53
CA GLU A 340 42.08 58.12 -14.79
C GLU A 340 42.32 56.62 -14.55
N ASP A 341 43.18 56.25 -13.59
CA ASP A 341 43.35 54.87 -13.12
C ASP A 341 42.03 54.29 -12.56
N LEU A 342 41.34 55.05 -11.69
CA LEU A 342 40.04 54.65 -11.13
C LEU A 342 38.96 54.51 -12.21
N MET A 343 38.92 55.40 -13.21
CA MET A 343 38.01 55.29 -14.36
C MET A 343 38.30 54.05 -15.21
N ASN A 344 39.57 53.68 -15.37
CA ASN A 344 39.97 52.45 -16.07
C ASN A 344 39.60 51.19 -15.27
N GLU A 345 39.76 51.16 -13.94
CA GLU A 345 39.24 50.02 -13.15
C GLU A 345 37.70 49.96 -13.18
N LEU A 346 36.99 51.08 -13.04
CA LEU A 346 35.51 51.12 -13.15
C LEU A 346 35.01 50.54 -14.47
N LYS A 347 35.65 50.91 -15.58
CA LYS A 347 35.38 50.38 -16.91
C LYS A 347 35.65 48.87 -17.00
N ASN A 348 36.75 48.39 -16.42
CA ASN A 348 37.06 46.96 -16.36
C ASN A 348 36.03 46.17 -15.53
N ARG A 349 35.60 46.70 -14.37
CA ARG A 349 34.54 46.09 -13.55
C ARG A 349 33.17 46.09 -14.23
N THR A 350 32.87 47.12 -15.03
CA THR A 350 31.65 47.16 -15.85
C THR A 350 31.66 46.04 -16.90
N ASN A 351 32.78 45.84 -17.60
CA ASN A 351 32.95 44.74 -18.57
C ASN A 351 32.86 43.35 -17.90
N GLU A 352 33.42 43.21 -16.70
CA GLU A 352 33.36 41.98 -15.88
C GLU A 352 31.93 41.66 -15.44
N LEU A 353 31.18 42.67 -14.96
CA LEU A 353 29.75 42.53 -14.65
C LEU A 353 28.91 42.17 -15.87
N GLU A 354 29.15 42.78 -17.03
CA GLU A 354 28.48 42.40 -18.29
C GLU A 354 28.74 40.94 -18.67
N LYS A 355 29.96 40.44 -18.48
CA LYS A 355 30.32 39.03 -18.75
C LYS A 355 29.58 38.09 -17.81
N LEU A 356 29.62 38.37 -16.50
CA LEU A 356 28.89 37.60 -15.48
C LEU A 356 27.37 37.61 -15.72
N GLN A 357 26.80 38.75 -16.13
CA GLN A 357 25.37 38.84 -16.45
C GLN A 357 24.98 38.00 -17.69
N LYS A 358 25.88 37.88 -18.68
CA LYS A 358 25.70 36.99 -19.85
C LYS A 358 25.79 35.51 -19.45
N GLU A 359 26.74 35.15 -18.59
CA GLU A 359 26.90 33.78 -18.04
C GLU A 359 25.70 33.37 -17.17
N ILE A 360 25.24 34.24 -16.27
CA ILE A 360 24.01 34.03 -15.48
C ILE A 360 22.80 33.79 -16.39
N LYS A 361 22.65 34.56 -17.48
CA LYS A 361 21.56 34.39 -18.43
C LYS A 361 21.65 33.05 -19.18
N GLN A 362 22.84 32.61 -19.57
CA GLN A 362 23.04 31.29 -20.18
C GLN A 362 22.72 30.16 -19.20
N ASN A 363 23.17 30.27 -17.95
CA ASN A 363 22.88 29.28 -16.90
C ASN A 363 21.37 29.19 -16.60
N MET A 364 20.66 30.32 -16.56
CA MET A 364 19.19 30.33 -16.42
C MET A 364 18.49 29.55 -17.55
N THR A 365 18.90 29.74 -18.80
CA THR A 365 18.34 28.96 -19.92
C THR A 365 18.72 27.47 -19.84
N GLY A 366 19.93 27.14 -19.37
CA GLY A 366 20.34 25.77 -19.10
C GLY A 366 19.51 25.08 -18.01
N ILE A 367 19.17 25.81 -16.95
CA ILE A 367 18.28 25.36 -15.87
C ILE A 367 16.87 25.12 -16.43
N GLN A 368 16.29 26.08 -17.16
CA GLN A 368 14.94 25.94 -17.75
C GLN A 368 14.83 24.74 -18.70
N ASN A 369 15.86 24.48 -19.51
CA ASN A 369 15.90 23.28 -20.36
C ASN A 369 16.01 21.99 -19.53
N SER A 370 16.70 22.04 -18.39
CA SER A 370 16.83 20.90 -17.47
C SER A 370 15.52 20.63 -16.70
N GLU A 371 14.79 21.67 -16.30
CA GLU A 371 13.46 21.57 -15.68
C GLU A 371 12.44 20.91 -16.63
N LEU A 372 12.44 21.30 -17.91
CA LEU A 372 11.61 20.65 -18.93
C LEU A 372 11.98 19.17 -19.12
N MET A 373 13.27 18.86 -19.21
CA MET A 373 13.77 17.48 -19.31
C MET A 373 13.36 16.63 -18.10
N ILE A 374 13.38 17.21 -16.89
CA ILE A 374 12.91 16.55 -15.66
C ILE A 374 11.40 16.28 -15.74
N GLN A 375 10.59 17.24 -16.20
CA GLN A 375 9.14 17.05 -16.35
C GLN A 375 8.78 15.95 -17.38
N GLU A 376 9.52 15.86 -18.48
CA GLU A 376 9.37 14.78 -19.47
C GLU A 376 9.74 13.40 -18.88
N LEU A 377 10.79 13.33 -18.06
CA LEU A 377 11.19 12.11 -17.36
C LEU A 377 10.21 11.72 -16.25
N GLU A 378 9.70 12.68 -15.46
CA GLU A 378 8.67 12.45 -14.44
C GLU A 378 7.38 11.91 -15.07
N PHE A 379 6.94 12.49 -16.19
CA PHE A 379 5.79 12.02 -16.94
C PHE A 379 6.01 10.59 -17.49
N SER A 380 7.21 10.30 -18.00
CA SER A 380 7.60 8.97 -18.46
C SER A 380 7.60 7.93 -17.33
N VAL A 381 8.11 8.29 -16.14
CA VAL A 381 8.07 7.45 -14.93
C VAL A 381 6.62 7.21 -14.51
N GLN A 382 5.75 8.23 -14.51
CA GLN A 382 4.32 8.05 -14.19
C GLN A 382 3.60 7.11 -15.18
N GLN A 383 3.96 7.13 -16.47
CA GLN A 383 3.42 6.17 -17.45
C GLN A 383 3.91 4.75 -17.18
N LEU A 384 5.21 4.56 -16.96
CA LEU A 384 5.81 3.26 -16.66
C LEU A 384 5.26 2.66 -15.35
N THR A 385 5.04 3.47 -14.31
CA THR A 385 4.41 3.04 -13.06
C THR A 385 2.99 2.50 -13.30
N LYS A 386 2.16 3.21 -14.09
CA LYS A 386 0.81 2.74 -14.44
C LYS A 386 0.81 1.47 -15.29
N GLN A 387 1.79 1.30 -16.18
CA GLN A 387 1.97 0.06 -16.94
C GLN A 387 2.38 -1.11 -16.02
N LEU A 388 3.25 -0.86 -15.03
CA LEU A 388 3.65 -1.86 -14.04
C LEU A 388 2.48 -2.26 -13.12
N GLU A 389 1.71 -1.29 -12.62
CA GLU A 389 0.47 -1.54 -11.87
C GLU A 389 -0.52 -2.38 -12.67
N HIS A 390 -0.73 -2.07 -13.97
CA HIS A 390 -1.60 -2.87 -14.83
C HIS A 390 -1.07 -4.29 -15.04
N SER A 391 0.24 -4.44 -15.26
CA SER A 391 0.89 -5.75 -15.41
C SER A 391 0.80 -6.60 -14.13
N GLU A 392 0.92 -5.99 -12.95
CA GLU A 392 0.82 -6.71 -11.67
C GLU A 392 -0.64 -7.11 -11.37
N ASN A 393 -1.62 -6.27 -11.71
CA ASN A 393 -3.03 -6.67 -11.64
C ASN A 393 -3.33 -7.88 -12.53
N LEU A 394 -2.83 -7.90 -13.78
CA LEU A 394 -2.95 -9.04 -14.68
C LEU A 394 -2.22 -10.28 -14.13
N ARG A 395 -1.06 -10.12 -13.48
CA ARG A 395 -0.33 -11.22 -12.82
C ARG A 395 -1.15 -11.83 -11.68
N VAL A 396 -1.76 -11.01 -10.83
CA VAL A 396 -2.63 -11.44 -9.72
C VAL A 396 -3.91 -12.10 -10.23
N GLU A 397 -4.48 -11.64 -11.34
CA GLU A 397 -5.65 -12.26 -11.97
C GLU A 397 -5.31 -13.62 -12.60
N ALA A 398 -4.18 -13.74 -13.29
CA ALA A 398 -3.67 -15.02 -13.79
C ALA A 398 -3.33 -16.00 -12.65
N GLU A 399 -2.78 -15.53 -11.54
CA GLU A 399 -2.53 -16.34 -10.34
C GLU A 399 -3.83 -16.86 -9.71
N LYS A 400 -4.88 -16.03 -9.62
CA LYS A 400 -6.22 -16.48 -9.19
C LYS A 400 -6.80 -17.53 -10.12
N ALA A 401 -6.73 -17.31 -11.43
CA ALA A 401 -7.22 -18.26 -12.43
C ALA A 401 -6.46 -19.61 -12.37
N SER A 402 -5.13 -19.56 -12.19
CA SER A 402 -4.30 -20.76 -12.02
C SER A 402 -4.67 -21.53 -10.75
N ASN A 403 -4.81 -20.85 -9.61
CA ASN A 403 -5.22 -21.47 -8.35
C ASN A 403 -6.64 -22.08 -8.44
N HIS A 404 -7.57 -21.44 -9.16
CA HIS A 404 -8.89 -21.98 -9.42
C HIS A 404 -8.83 -23.27 -10.26
N ALA A 405 -8.11 -23.25 -11.39
CA ALA A 405 -7.93 -24.42 -12.25
C ALA A 405 -7.21 -25.59 -11.54
N VAL A 406 -6.28 -25.32 -10.63
CA VAL A 406 -5.67 -26.34 -9.76
C VAL A 406 -6.71 -26.95 -8.80
N SER A 407 -7.57 -26.13 -8.21
CA SER A 407 -8.66 -26.60 -7.34
C SER A 407 -9.71 -27.43 -8.11
N GLU A 408 -10.09 -27.01 -9.32
CA GLU A 408 -10.97 -27.79 -10.19
C GLU A 408 -10.32 -29.11 -10.62
N SER A 409 -9.04 -29.09 -11.01
CA SER A 409 -8.30 -30.32 -11.36
C SER A 409 -8.24 -31.30 -10.19
N ALA A 410 -8.09 -30.81 -8.95
CA ALA A 410 -8.16 -31.64 -7.75
C ALA A 410 -9.57 -32.22 -7.52
N ALA A 411 -10.63 -31.42 -7.69
CA ALA A 411 -12.01 -31.88 -7.57
C ALA A 411 -12.37 -32.95 -8.63
N VAL A 412 -12.00 -32.72 -9.89
CA VAL A 412 -12.20 -33.68 -11.00
C VAL A 412 -11.42 -34.98 -10.76
N LYS A 413 -10.19 -34.93 -10.23
CA LYS A 413 -9.45 -36.14 -9.84
C LYS A 413 -10.16 -36.94 -8.73
N ILE A 414 -10.79 -36.26 -7.77
CA ILE A 414 -11.56 -36.90 -6.71
C ILE A 414 -12.86 -37.53 -7.25
N GLU A 415 -13.54 -36.89 -8.20
CA GLU A 415 -14.68 -37.50 -8.89
C GLU A 415 -14.27 -38.70 -9.75
N LEU A 416 -13.16 -38.59 -10.48
CA LEU A 416 -12.68 -39.65 -11.37
C LEU A 416 -12.25 -40.89 -10.57
N ALA A 417 -11.55 -40.71 -9.44
CA ALA A 417 -11.25 -41.81 -8.52
C ALA A 417 -12.52 -42.50 -7.97
N LYS A 418 -13.56 -41.74 -7.59
CA LYS A 418 -14.87 -42.31 -7.20
C LYS A 418 -15.56 -43.05 -8.35
N LYS A 419 -15.35 -42.63 -9.60
CA LYS A 419 -15.87 -43.31 -10.78
C LYS A 419 -15.11 -44.60 -11.07
N ASP A 420 -13.80 -44.63 -10.88
CA ASP A 420 -13.00 -45.85 -10.97
C ASP A 420 -13.38 -46.86 -9.87
N GLU A 421 -13.55 -46.42 -8.63
CA GLU A 421 -14.11 -47.24 -7.53
C GLU A 421 -15.51 -47.79 -7.89
N GLN A 422 -16.38 -46.96 -8.45
CA GLN A 422 -17.71 -47.36 -8.90
C GLN A 422 -17.62 -48.40 -10.03
N ILE A 423 -16.73 -48.22 -11.02
CA ILE A 423 -16.49 -49.16 -12.13
C ILE A 423 -15.98 -50.50 -11.59
N VAL A 424 -15.00 -50.52 -10.67
CA VAL A 424 -14.50 -51.75 -10.05
C VAL A 424 -15.61 -52.48 -9.29
N SER A 425 -16.50 -51.76 -8.58
CA SER A 425 -17.66 -52.37 -7.92
C SER A 425 -18.66 -53.00 -8.91
N LEU A 426 -18.86 -52.35 -10.07
CA LEU A 426 -19.73 -52.85 -11.14
C LEU A 426 -19.10 -54.03 -11.90
N GLN A 427 -17.78 -54.05 -12.07
CA GLN A 427 -17.04 -55.19 -12.61
C GLN A 427 -17.17 -56.41 -11.69
N ASN A 428 -16.90 -56.25 -10.39
CA ASN A 428 -17.03 -57.33 -9.40
C ASN A 428 -18.47 -57.92 -9.34
N THR A 429 -19.50 -57.06 -9.44
CA THR A 429 -20.89 -57.54 -9.49
C THR A 429 -21.23 -58.17 -10.84
N SER A 430 -20.71 -57.67 -11.96
CA SER A 430 -20.84 -58.28 -13.28
C SER A 430 -20.19 -59.67 -13.34
N GLU A 431 -18.98 -59.85 -12.83
CA GLU A 431 -18.32 -61.16 -12.73
C GLU A 431 -19.12 -62.13 -11.85
N THR A 432 -19.65 -61.65 -10.71
CA THR A 432 -20.52 -62.44 -9.83
C THR A 432 -21.80 -62.90 -10.55
N ILE A 433 -22.40 -62.02 -11.37
CA ILE A 433 -23.58 -62.34 -12.20
C ILE A 433 -23.21 -63.33 -13.31
N THR A 434 -22.06 -63.16 -13.98
CA THR A 434 -21.57 -64.08 -15.02
C THR A 434 -21.28 -65.47 -14.46
N GLN A 435 -20.68 -65.57 -13.26
CA GLN A 435 -20.48 -66.86 -12.57
C GLN A 435 -21.83 -67.52 -12.22
N LYS A 436 -22.81 -66.75 -11.72
CA LYS A 436 -24.17 -67.25 -11.47
C LYS A 436 -24.85 -67.73 -12.75
N LEU A 437 -24.81 -66.96 -13.83
CA LEU A 437 -25.35 -67.34 -15.14
C LEU A 437 -24.75 -68.67 -15.62
N LYS A 438 -23.43 -68.83 -15.55
CA LYS A 438 -22.74 -70.07 -15.93
C LYS A 438 -23.18 -71.28 -15.09
N SER A 439 -23.43 -71.09 -13.79
CA SER A 439 -23.97 -72.15 -12.92
C SER A 439 -25.44 -72.49 -13.22
N LEU A 440 -26.26 -71.50 -13.58
CA LEU A 440 -27.66 -71.68 -13.98
C LEU A 440 -27.76 -72.35 -15.35
N GLU A 441 -26.90 -71.99 -16.30
CA GLU A 441 -26.77 -72.62 -17.62
C GLU A 441 -26.38 -74.10 -17.50
N GLN A 442 -25.38 -74.42 -16.66
CA GLN A 442 -25.04 -75.81 -16.34
C GLN A 442 -26.21 -76.58 -15.72
N THR A 443 -26.95 -75.95 -14.80
CA THR A 443 -28.13 -76.55 -14.15
C THR A 443 -29.29 -76.76 -15.15
N SER A 444 -29.50 -75.80 -16.05
CA SER A 444 -30.49 -75.87 -17.13
C SER A 444 -30.18 -77.03 -18.07
N ASN A 445 -28.95 -77.11 -18.56
CA ASN A 445 -28.50 -78.17 -19.47
C ASN A 445 -28.59 -79.57 -18.82
N GLN A 446 -28.33 -79.68 -17.51
CA GLN A 446 -28.57 -80.93 -16.77
C GLN A 446 -30.07 -81.26 -16.64
N THR A 447 -30.90 -80.25 -16.39
CA THR A 447 -32.36 -80.42 -16.27
C THR A 447 -32.98 -80.82 -17.61
N GLU A 448 -32.54 -80.22 -18.72
CA GLU A 448 -32.95 -80.58 -20.08
C GLU A 448 -32.55 -82.04 -20.41
N GLN A 449 -31.33 -82.48 -20.06
CA GLN A 449 -30.91 -83.87 -20.21
C GLN A 449 -31.75 -84.86 -19.38
N ILE A 450 -32.26 -84.43 -18.21
CA ILE A 450 -33.19 -85.23 -17.40
C ILE A 450 -34.57 -85.27 -18.06
N ILE A 451 -35.11 -84.12 -18.49
CA ILE A 451 -36.40 -84.02 -19.18
C ILE A 451 -36.41 -84.86 -20.46
N ASN A 452 -35.37 -84.79 -21.29
CA ASN A 452 -35.28 -85.58 -22.52
C ASN A 452 -35.23 -87.11 -22.26
N LYS A 453 -34.66 -87.55 -21.12
CA LYS A 453 -34.74 -88.95 -20.70
C LYS A 453 -36.16 -89.35 -20.27
N TYR A 454 -36.87 -88.48 -19.54
CA TYR A 454 -38.27 -88.72 -19.17
C TYR A 454 -39.19 -88.74 -20.39
N ILE A 455 -39.05 -87.81 -21.33
CA ILE A 455 -39.84 -87.76 -22.57
C ILE A 455 -39.64 -89.05 -23.39
N ASN A 456 -38.39 -89.50 -23.57
CA ASN A 456 -38.12 -90.76 -24.28
C ASN A 456 -38.74 -91.97 -23.56
N SER A 457 -38.69 -92.01 -22.22
CA SER A 457 -39.32 -93.09 -21.44
C SER A 457 -40.85 -93.05 -21.51
N GLU A 458 -41.49 -91.87 -21.60
CA GLU A 458 -42.94 -91.77 -21.79
C GLU A 458 -43.34 -92.19 -23.22
N ILE A 459 -42.56 -91.81 -24.24
CA ILE A 459 -42.73 -92.30 -25.61
C ILE A 459 -42.63 -93.84 -25.67
N GLU A 460 -41.70 -94.46 -24.94
CA GLU A 460 -41.61 -95.92 -24.84
C GLU A 460 -42.87 -96.55 -24.19
N LYS A 461 -43.44 -95.91 -23.17
CA LYS A 461 -44.71 -96.35 -22.56
C LYS A 461 -45.90 -96.17 -23.50
N ASP A 462 -46.03 -95.04 -24.19
CA ASP A 462 -47.12 -94.81 -25.15
C ASP A 462 -47.08 -95.82 -26.29
N ASN A 463 -45.89 -96.14 -26.80
CA ASN A 463 -45.68 -97.22 -27.77
C ASN A 463 -46.08 -98.61 -27.21
N MET A 464 -45.91 -98.85 -25.91
CA MET A 464 -46.36 -100.08 -25.26
C MET A 464 -47.88 -100.10 -25.05
N ILE A 465 -48.47 -98.97 -24.68
CA ILE A 465 -49.93 -98.79 -24.53
C ILE A 465 -50.63 -99.00 -25.87
N GLN A 466 -50.11 -98.47 -26.98
CA GLN A 466 -50.68 -98.72 -28.30
C GLN A 466 -50.68 -100.21 -28.68
N ARG A 467 -49.61 -100.96 -28.36
CA ARG A 467 -49.58 -102.42 -28.59
C ARG A 467 -50.65 -103.14 -27.77
N LEU A 468 -50.72 -102.84 -26.47
CA LEU A 468 -51.71 -103.43 -25.56
C LEU A 468 -53.15 -103.06 -25.97
N GLN A 469 -53.38 -101.87 -26.53
CA GLN A 469 -54.67 -101.49 -27.12
C GLN A 469 -55.00 -102.32 -28.36
N THR A 470 -54.05 -102.51 -29.29
CA THR A 470 -54.28 -103.38 -30.47
C THR A 470 -54.48 -104.86 -30.09
N GLU A 471 -53.82 -105.35 -29.04
CA GLU A 471 -54.07 -106.69 -28.49
C GLU A 471 -55.46 -106.77 -27.82
N MET A 472 -55.85 -105.76 -27.05
CA MET A 472 -57.20 -105.68 -26.46
C MET A 472 -58.31 -105.68 -27.51
N ASP A 473 -58.17 -104.92 -28.60
CA ASP A 473 -59.18 -104.86 -29.65
C ASP A 473 -59.20 -106.14 -30.50
N HIS A 474 -58.06 -106.83 -30.67
CA HIS A 474 -58.04 -108.17 -31.25
C HIS A 474 -58.79 -109.19 -30.36
N ILE A 475 -58.53 -109.17 -29.05
CA ILE A 475 -59.22 -110.03 -28.06
C ILE A 475 -60.72 -109.72 -28.04
N ARG A 476 -61.13 -108.45 -28.06
CA ARG A 476 -62.55 -108.05 -28.19
C ARG A 476 -63.20 -108.63 -29.43
N HIS A 477 -62.51 -108.61 -30.58
CA HIS A 477 -63.07 -109.14 -31.81
C HIS A 477 -63.34 -110.64 -31.71
N GLN A 478 -62.36 -111.42 -31.21
CA GLN A 478 -62.52 -112.85 -30.93
C GLN A 478 -63.65 -113.12 -29.92
N LEU A 479 -63.75 -112.32 -28.85
CA LEU A 479 -64.77 -112.50 -27.81
C LEU A 479 -66.18 -112.25 -28.39
N ASN A 480 -66.33 -111.25 -29.24
CA ASN A 480 -67.59 -110.92 -29.92
C ASN A 480 -68.01 -111.99 -30.95
N GLU A 481 -67.06 -112.65 -31.64
CA GLU A 481 -67.34 -113.82 -32.49
C GLU A 481 -67.77 -115.05 -31.66
N ASN A 482 -67.12 -115.31 -30.53
CA ASN A 482 -67.54 -116.37 -29.61
C ASN A 482 -68.92 -116.08 -29.01
N GLU A 483 -69.25 -114.81 -28.72
CA GLU A 483 -70.54 -114.42 -28.17
C GLU A 483 -71.69 -114.57 -29.19
N THR A 484 -71.45 -114.30 -30.49
CA THR A 484 -72.44 -114.63 -31.54
C THR A 484 -72.64 -116.14 -31.70
N GLU A 485 -71.57 -116.96 -31.69
CA GLU A 485 -71.73 -118.42 -31.78
C GLU A 485 -72.48 -118.99 -30.55
N LEU A 486 -72.18 -118.46 -29.36
CA LEU A 486 -72.86 -118.83 -28.10
C LEU A 486 -74.34 -118.40 -28.13
N GLN A 487 -74.66 -117.25 -28.72
CA GLN A 487 -76.03 -116.80 -28.93
C GLN A 487 -76.82 -117.73 -29.87
N ASP A 488 -76.20 -118.27 -30.91
CA ASP A 488 -76.82 -119.27 -31.80
C ASP A 488 -76.99 -120.66 -31.15
N LYS A 489 -76.10 -121.06 -30.23
CA LYS A 489 -76.37 -122.23 -29.38
C LYS A 489 -77.52 -121.95 -28.40
N ASN A 490 -77.59 -120.75 -27.82
CA ASN A 490 -78.61 -120.36 -26.85
C ASN A 490 -80.01 -120.24 -27.48
N SER A 491 -80.13 -119.74 -28.72
CA SER A 491 -81.40 -119.75 -29.46
C SER A 491 -81.91 -121.18 -29.72
N SER A 492 -81.00 -122.09 -30.08
CA SER A 492 -81.29 -123.52 -30.22
C SER A 492 -81.77 -124.14 -28.89
N ILE A 493 -81.10 -123.84 -27.77
CA ILE A 493 -81.49 -124.30 -26.43
C ILE A 493 -82.87 -123.76 -26.03
N LYS A 494 -83.19 -122.49 -26.35
CA LYS A 494 -84.52 -121.91 -26.09
C LYS A 494 -85.63 -122.64 -26.85
N SER A 495 -85.37 -123.07 -28.09
CA SER A 495 -86.36 -123.85 -28.85
C SER A 495 -86.70 -125.16 -28.15
N LEU A 496 -85.67 -125.95 -27.78
CA LEU A 496 -85.84 -127.22 -27.04
C LEU A 496 -86.46 -127.01 -25.65
N THR A 497 -86.16 -125.89 -24.99
CA THR A 497 -86.73 -125.54 -23.68
C THR A 497 -88.22 -125.23 -23.78
N ASN A 498 -88.67 -124.59 -24.87
CA ASN A 498 -90.09 -124.30 -25.10
C ASN A 498 -90.90 -125.58 -25.37
N GLU A 499 -90.34 -126.54 -26.12
CA GLU A 499 -90.96 -127.87 -26.31
C GLU A 499 -91.13 -128.59 -24.96
N LEU A 500 -90.09 -128.57 -24.12
CA LEU A 500 -90.14 -129.15 -22.77
C LEU A 500 -91.16 -128.44 -21.87
N ALA A 501 -91.26 -127.11 -21.96
CA ALA A 501 -92.19 -126.30 -21.16
C ALA A 501 -93.66 -126.56 -21.54
N ALA A 502 -93.97 -126.71 -22.84
CA ALA A 502 -95.32 -127.01 -23.31
C ALA A 502 -95.86 -128.33 -22.72
N VAL A 503 -95.05 -129.40 -22.77
CA VAL A 503 -95.37 -130.72 -22.17
C VAL A 503 -95.57 -130.60 -20.65
N LYS A 504 -94.74 -129.79 -19.97
CA LYS A 504 -94.80 -129.59 -18.52
C LYS A 504 -96.02 -128.77 -18.07
N SER A 505 -96.50 -127.85 -18.90
CA SER A 505 -97.70 -127.05 -18.65
C SER A 505 -98.96 -127.92 -18.67
N GLN A 506 -99.14 -128.72 -19.72
CA GLN A 506 -100.31 -129.62 -19.88
C GLN A 506 -100.43 -130.64 -18.74
N LEU A 507 -99.30 -131.12 -18.22
CA LEU A 507 -99.27 -132.00 -17.05
C LEU A 507 -99.70 -131.29 -15.74
N SER A 508 -99.51 -129.98 -15.65
CA SER A 508 -99.79 -129.17 -14.44
C SER A 508 -101.25 -128.76 -14.34
N GLU A 509 -101.92 -128.47 -15.46
CA GLU A 509 -103.35 -128.13 -15.50
C GLU A 509 -104.24 -129.28 -14.99
N LEU A 510 -103.90 -130.52 -15.34
CA LEU A 510 -104.55 -131.75 -14.85
C LEU A 510 -104.45 -131.94 -13.32
N ILE A 511 -103.48 -131.29 -12.65
CA ILE A 511 -103.27 -131.40 -11.20
C ILE A 511 -104.01 -130.28 -10.45
N LEU A 512 -104.03 -129.06 -11.00
CA LEU A 512 -104.60 -127.89 -10.32
C LEU A 512 -106.14 -127.93 -10.24
N HIS A 513 -106.83 -128.27 -11.32
CA HIS A 513 -108.30 -128.28 -11.36
C HIS A 513 -108.91 -129.29 -10.36
N ARG A 514 -108.19 -130.39 -10.07
CA ARG A 514 -108.63 -131.45 -9.15
C ARG A 514 -108.66 -131.01 -7.67
N ASN A 515 -107.89 -129.98 -7.31
CA ASN A 515 -107.68 -129.57 -5.92
C ASN A 515 -108.49 -128.33 -5.49
N SER A 516 -108.92 -127.47 -6.42
CA SER A 516 -109.66 -126.24 -6.10
C SER A 516 -111.10 -126.49 -5.65
N GLU A 517 -111.87 -127.29 -6.40
CA GLU A 517 -113.31 -127.47 -6.17
C GLU A 517 -113.61 -128.24 -4.87
N ASN A 518 -112.74 -129.19 -4.48
CA ASN A 518 -112.82 -129.92 -3.22
C ASN A 518 -112.75 -129.01 -1.97
N LEU A 519 -112.18 -127.81 -2.08
CA LEU A 519 -112.13 -126.82 -0.99
C LEU A 519 -113.32 -125.86 -0.99
N ALA A 520 -113.93 -125.59 -2.15
CA ALA A 520 -115.13 -124.77 -2.25
C ALA A 520 -116.35 -125.47 -1.63
N HIS A 521 -116.52 -126.76 -1.91
CA HIS A 521 -117.69 -127.55 -1.50
C HIS A 521 -117.86 -127.66 0.03
N LYS A 522 -116.78 -127.48 0.79
CA LYS A 522 -116.73 -127.69 2.25
C LYS A 522 -116.86 -126.41 3.09
N ARG A 523 -117.06 -125.25 2.45
CA ARG A 523 -117.08 -123.94 3.13
C ARG A 523 -118.48 -123.33 3.26
N THR A 524 -119.31 -123.49 2.23
CA THR A 524 -120.69 -122.98 2.21
C THR A 524 -121.69 -123.87 2.97
N GLU A 525 -121.35 -125.14 3.21
CA GLU A 525 -122.17 -126.06 4.03
C GLU A 525 -122.35 -125.54 5.47
N LEU A 526 -121.37 -124.78 6.00
CA LEU A 526 -121.43 -124.12 7.31
C LEU A 526 -122.31 -122.86 7.30
N GLU A 527 -122.23 -122.01 6.26
CA GLU A 527 -123.06 -120.79 6.16
C GLU A 527 -124.57 -121.11 6.06
N VAL A 528 -124.93 -122.28 5.53
CA VAL A 528 -126.32 -122.78 5.47
C VAL A 528 -126.87 -123.18 6.84
N THR A 529 -126.02 -123.40 7.85
CA THR A 529 -126.43 -123.61 9.25
C THR A 529 -126.68 -122.29 9.98
N ASP A 530 -125.68 -121.41 10.04
CA ASP A 530 -125.74 -120.17 10.84
C ASP A 530 -126.89 -119.24 10.41
N LEU A 531 -127.16 -119.13 9.11
CA LEU A 531 -128.24 -118.27 8.59
C LEU A 531 -129.64 -118.79 8.93
N ARG A 532 -129.82 -120.09 9.20
CA ARG A 532 -131.11 -120.66 9.61
C ARG A 532 -131.48 -120.33 11.05
N GLU A 533 -130.50 -120.29 11.95
CA GLU A 533 -130.73 -119.84 13.33
C GLU A 533 -130.97 -118.31 13.36
N MET A 534 -130.23 -117.55 12.56
CA MET A 534 -130.35 -116.09 12.52
C MET A 534 -131.70 -115.58 12.01
N GLN A 535 -132.30 -116.22 11.00
CA GLN A 535 -133.62 -115.77 10.50
C GLN A 535 -134.76 -116.08 11.47
N LEU A 536 -134.64 -117.16 12.27
CA LEU A 536 -135.64 -117.54 13.27
C LEU A 536 -135.74 -116.48 14.39
N ALA A 537 -134.61 -115.84 14.75
CA ALA A 537 -134.58 -114.69 15.65
C ALA A 537 -135.21 -113.41 15.05
N PHE A 538 -135.15 -113.21 13.73
CA PHE A 538 -135.79 -112.07 13.07
C PHE A 538 -137.33 -112.18 13.04
N THR A 539 -137.88 -113.40 13.00
CA THR A 539 -139.33 -113.61 13.09
C THR A 539 -139.89 -113.10 14.43
N GLU A 540 -139.23 -113.40 15.56
CA GLU A 540 -139.62 -112.88 16.89
C GLU A 540 -139.47 -111.35 17.04
N GLN A 541 -138.68 -110.69 16.19
CA GLN A 541 -138.46 -109.25 16.23
C GLN A 541 -139.47 -108.46 15.38
N MET A 542 -139.89 -109.00 14.22
CA MET A 542 -140.84 -108.31 13.32
C MET A 542 -142.27 -108.24 13.89
N GLU A 543 -142.77 -109.28 14.55
CA GLU A 543 -144.09 -109.23 15.22
C GLU A 543 -144.16 -108.11 16.28
N ARG A 544 -143.01 -107.71 16.86
CA ARG A 544 -142.91 -106.58 17.81
C ARG A 544 -142.85 -105.21 17.12
N GLN A 545 -142.53 -105.16 15.83
CA GLN A 545 -142.54 -103.92 15.03
C GLN A 545 -143.87 -103.68 14.33
N GLU A 546 -144.60 -104.72 13.89
CA GLU A 546 -145.98 -104.56 13.41
C GLU A 546 -146.88 -103.95 14.51
N GLN A 547 -146.77 -104.44 15.75
CA GLN A 547 -147.46 -103.86 16.93
C GLN A 547 -147.03 -102.42 17.30
N PHE A 548 -145.97 -101.88 16.67
CA PHE A 548 -145.55 -100.49 16.84
C PHE A 548 -145.94 -99.61 15.62
N ILE A 549 -145.90 -100.15 14.41
CA ILE A 549 -146.31 -99.43 13.19
C ILE A 549 -147.84 -99.30 13.11
N GLU A 550 -148.61 -100.23 13.67
CA GLU A 550 -150.06 -100.03 13.92
C GLU A 550 -150.37 -98.88 14.90
N ARG A 551 -149.35 -98.28 15.56
CA ARG A 551 -149.49 -97.04 16.35
C ARG A 551 -148.99 -95.79 15.62
N LEU A 552 -148.36 -95.94 14.45
CA LEU A 552 -147.80 -94.84 13.63
C LEU A 552 -148.37 -94.75 12.19
N GLN A 553 -149.43 -95.45 11.77
CA GLN A 553 -150.71 -95.42 12.46
C GLN A 553 -151.47 -94.14 12.06
N SER A 554 -151.80 -93.30 13.04
CA SER A 554 -152.69 -92.15 12.84
C SER A 554 -152.04 -90.79 12.61
N GLU A 555 -150.74 -90.60 12.85
CA GLU A 555 -150.17 -89.22 12.92
C GLU A 555 -149.61 -88.68 11.60
N LEU A 556 -148.82 -89.45 10.84
CA LEU A 556 -148.08 -88.87 9.69
C LEU A 556 -148.95 -88.58 8.46
N ALA A 557 -150.17 -89.14 8.41
CA ALA A 557 -151.19 -88.77 7.43
C ALA A 557 -151.70 -87.32 7.57
N SER A 558 -151.26 -86.57 8.59
CA SER A 558 -151.75 -85.23 8.92
C SER A 558 -150.81 -84.06 8.56
N GLU A 559 -149.59 -84.27 8.03
CA GLU A 559 -148.59 -83.18 7.88
C GLU A 559 -148.03 -82.95 6.48
N ARG A 560 -147.66 -84.00 5.72
CA ARG A 560 -146.72 -83.81 4.59
C ARG A 560 -147.29 -83.18 3.31
N GLU A 561 -148.60 -82.91 3.25
CA GLU A 561 -149.21 -82.04 2.25
C GLU A 561 -148.68 -80.58 2.32
N LYS A 562 -147.98 -80.19 3.41
CA LYS A 562 -147.42 -78.84 3.57
C LYS A 562 -146.11 -78.55 2.83
N THR A 563 -145.31 -79.55 2.42
CA THR A 563 -143.88 -79.31 2.14
C THR A 563 -143.47 -79.19 0.66
N ASP A 564 -144.40 -79.36 -0.28
CA ASP A 564 -144.08 -79.56 -1.71
C ASP A 564 -143.79 -78.26 -2.52
N PHE A 565 -143.56 -77.13 -1.85
CA PHE A 565 -143.68 -75.80 -2.46
C PHE A 565 -142.39 -74.93 -2.54
N LEU A 566 -141.30 -75.26 -1.84
CA LEU A 566 -140.26 -74.25 -1.49
C LEU A 566 -138.90 -74.31 -2.22
N SER A 567 -138.41 -75.47 -2.69
CA SER A 567 -136.96 -75.62 -2.97
C SER A 567 -136.48 -75.29 -4.40
N LYS A 568 -137.33 -74.77 -5.28
CA LYS A 568 -137.07 -74.66 -6.74
C LYS A 568 -136.18 -73.47 -7.19
N ILE A 569 -135.48 -72.78 -6.29
CA ILE A 569 -135.10 -71.35 -6.50
C ILE A 569 -133.59 -71.03 -6.54
N LYS A 570 -132.67 -71.90 -6.09
CA LYS A 570 -131.36 -71.42 -5.55
C LYS A 570 -130.08 -71.50 -6.43
N ALA A 571 -130.05 -72.18 -7.57
CA ALA A 571 -128.79 -72.78 -8.09
C ALA A 571 -127.94 -71.99 -9.13
N ASP A 572 -128.32 -70.79 -9.56
CA ASP A 572 -128.04 -70.35 -10.95
C ASP A 572 -127.02 -69.19 -11.13
N LYS A 573 -125.77 -69.26 -10.59
CA LYS A 573 -124.81 -68.09 -10.59
C LYS A 573 -123.27 -68.34 -10.38
N GLU A 574 -122.40 -67.64 -11.17
CA GLU A 574 -120.98 -67.09 -10.91
C GLU A 574 -119.68 -67.98 -11.09
N ARG A 575 -118.40 -67.56 -11.44
CA ARG A 575 -117.60 -66.31 -11.87
C ARG A 575 -116.17 -66.58 -12.56
N GLU A 576 -115.18 -65.63 -12.71
CA GLU A 576 -114.12 -65.54 -13.83
C GLU A 576 -112.69 -64.81 -13.58
N MET A 577 -111.67 -64.78 -14.54
CA MET A 577 -110.57 -63.74 -14.91
C MET A 577 -108.94 -63.88 -14.61
N GLN A 578 -107.90 -63.36 -15.42
CA GLN A 578 -106.40 -62.83 -15.19
C GLN A 578 -104.99 -63.17 -16.04
N ASN A 579 -103.73 -62.50 -15.89
CA ASN A 579 -102.39 -62.45 -16.76
C ASN A 579 -100.95 -61.94 -16.09
N MET A 580 -99.61 -61.68 -16.51
CA MET A 580 -98.42 -61.96 -17.54
C MET A 580 -96.92 -61.25 -17.33
N MET A 581 -95.72 -61.55 -18.05
CA MET A 581 -94.32 -60.82 -18.37
C MET A 581 -92.84 -61.16 -17.71
N VAL A 582 -91.48 -60.78 -17.95
CA VAL A 582 -90.34 -60.17 -18.89
C VAL A 582 -88.82 -60.05 -18.21
N ARG A 583 -87.46 -59.72 -18.56
CA ARG A 583 -86.20 -59.68 -19.54
C ARG A 583 -84.81 -59.10 -18.84
N GLU A 584 -83.45 -58.84 -19.14
CA GLU A 584 -82.12 -59.02 -20.00
C GLU A 584 -80.81 -58.19 -19.42
N LEU A 585 -79.41 -57.98 -19.69
CA LEU A 585 -78.04 -58.26 -20.45
C LEU A 585 -76.71 -57.59 -19.72
N ASP A 586 -75.33 -57.35 -19.97
CA ASP A 586 -74.02 -57.46 -20.87
C ASP A 586 -72.60 -56.98 -20.11
N VAL A 587 -71.22 -56.73 -20.41
CA VAL A 587 -70.06 -56.71 -21.48
C VAL A 587 -68.43 -56.84 -21.09
N LEU A 588 -67.32 -55.99 -21.41
CA LEU A 588 -65.77 -56.32 -21.60
C LEU A 588 -64.40 -55.49 -21.08
N PHE A 589 -63.17 -55.35 -21.77
CA PHE A 589 -61.65 -55.31 -21.27
C PHE A 589 -60.43 -54.23 -21.70
N PHE A 590 -59.03 -54.41 -21.55
CA PHE A 590 -57.82 -53.40 -21.38
C PHE A 590 -56.21 -53.61 -21.77
N PHE A 591 -55.27 -52.55 -21.79
CA PHE A 591 -53.70 -52.32 -21.58
C PHE A 591 -52.41 -52.58 -22.59
N SER A 592 -51.05 -52.19 -22.56
CA SER A 592 -49.98 -51.16 -21.98
C SER A 592 -48.35 -51.21 -22.34
N PHE A 593 -47.46 -50.13 -22.22
CA PHE A 593 -45.89 -49.94 -21.97
C PHE A 593 -44.65 -49.91 -23.06
N PHE A 594 -43.27 -49.58 -22.92
CA PHE A 594 -42.28 -48.48 -22.38
C PHE A 594 -40.63 -48.59 -22.59
N LEU A 595 -39.72 -47.49 -22.54
CA LEU A 595 -38.17 -47.31 -22.18
C LEU A 595 -36.92 -46.77 -23.11
N ILE A 596 -36.19 -45.65 -22.75
CA ILE A 596 -34.78 -45.00 -23.02
C ILE A 596 -34.15 -44.66 -24.47
N CYS A 597 -33.18 -43.69 -24.57
CA CYS A 597 -32.70 -42.87 -25.75
C CYS A 597 -31.14 -42.69 -25.91
N PRO A 598 -30.59 -42.20 -27.07
CA PRO A 598 -29.84 -40.91 -27.06
C PRO A 598 -29.83 -40.01 -28.35
N PHE A 599 -29.46 -38.73 -28.16
CA PHE A 599 -28.90 -37.70 -29.10
C PHE A 599 -29.77 -36.87 -30.08
N TYR A 600 -29.38 -35.58 -30.17
CA TYR A 600 -29.54 -34.54 -31.21
C TYR A 600 -30.78 -33.61 -31.36
N LEU A 601 -30.47 -32.30 -31.33
CA LEU A 601 -31.05 -31.13 -32.04
C LEU A 601 -32.52 -30.64 -31.82
N SER A 602 -32.59 -29.53 -31.08
CA SER A 602 -33.14 -28.22 -31.52
C SER A 602 -34.62 -27.82 -31.30
N TRP A 603 -34.73 -26.49 -31.12
CA TRP A 603 -35.87 -25.57 -31.27
C TRP A 603 -37.03 -25.52 -30.27
N ASN A 604 -37.13 -24.34 -29.62
CA ASN A 604 -38.38 -23.75 -29.14
C ASN A 604 -39.25 -23.31 -30.34
N TYR A 605 -40.59 -23.39 -30.23
CA TYR A 605 -41.45 -22.20 -30.04
C TYR A 605 -42.96 -22.58 -29.99
N HIS A 606 -43.68 -21.92 -29.09
CA HIS A 606 -45.15 -21.90 -28.87
C HIS A 606 -45.84 -23.19 -28.41
#